data_AF-A0A0M3BET5-F1
#
_entry.id   AF-A0A0M3BET5-F1
#
_cell.length_a   1.000
_cell.length_b   1.000
_cell.length_c   1.000
_cell.angle_alpha   90.00
_cell.angle_beta   90.00
_cell.angle_gamma   90.00
#
_symmetry.space_group_name_H-M   'P 1'
#
loop_
_entity.id
_entity.type
_entity.pdbx_description
1 polymer ?
#
loop_
_entity_poly.entity_id
_entity_poly.type
_entity_poly.pdbx_seq_one_letter_code
_entity_poly.pdbx_strand_id
1 'polypeptide(L)'
;MLLFDRLQNLVSGLGTAKDKKVATVFAFAPVDPQQLNAMHRSDWMARKVVDIIPDDMTREWREWKADEAVVEAIEKIERAPQINIQAKVNEAMQLARLRGGSVLVLGVDVGSPDQELVLERVGKDALKYVHVLGRDQVSYTDINRDVTSPYYGEPAMWRVNGSNGQQVDIHPSRVIRFVGAPILDRNLAETEVWGDSVLQIVYDALQNAASSQEHTASLIPEAKTDVIYIPGLSKYLQNETTTKKLTDRFTYANTLKSMFNMLLLEGDGTDGEKWEQKTINFSQFPELLRQYLQVAAGAADIPLVRFLQDAPSGLGSNGEVTLKNYYDKISADQRNMLSPALWRFDEICIRSATGKRDSAVYYEWAPLYTQTEKERAEVFKINAEAARAIVGTAAGQELITREAVSKALISRIEEDGNLPGLAAAVEEYGLIEEQEPSEEEIAAAAAQETNATRRQQVAADAAPRSLYVSRKVLNAGDIIAWAKGQGFSTTLPADDLHVTVIYSRTPVDWMKAGQDYWNEDGTLLIPPGGPRVVSRFDGGAVVLEFSSASLSWRHQELKRTGAETSYPEYAPHITITYRSGEVDIDKVEPYRGKIDLGPEVFEEVNDDWKSRVV
;
A
#
# COMPACT_ATOMS: atom_id res chain seq x y z
N MET A 1 9.75 65.10 -23.88
CA MET A 1 8.38 64.57 -24.04
C MET A 1 8.45 63.07 -23.83
N LEU A 2 8.20 62.62 -22.60
CA LEU A 2 8.00 61.20 -22.25
C LEU A 2 6.75 61.19 -21.37
N LEU A 3 5.62 60.89 -22.01
CA LEU A 3 4.31 60.74 -21.38
C LEU A 3 4.30 59.43 -20.59
N PHE A 4 4.33 59.52 -19.26
CA PHE A 4 3.96 58.40 -18.41
C PHE A 4 2.46 58.42 -18.21
N ASP A 5 1.76 57.57 -18.95
CA ASP A 5 0.38 57.21 -18.72
C ASP A 5 0.30 56.35 -17.45
N ARG A 6 -0.07 56.96 -16.33
CA ARG A 6 -0.47 56.26 -15.11
C ARG A 6 -1.68 56.97 -14.51
N LEU A 7 -2.79 56.24 -14.48
CA LEU A 7 -4.06 56.58 -13.87
C LEU A 7 -3.86 57.15 -12.45
N GLN A 8 -3.95 58.47 -12.29
CA GLN A 8 -3.95 59.15 -10.99
C GLN A 8 -5.38 59.52 -10.63
N ASN A 9 -5.86 59.07 -9.48
CA ASN A 9 -7.18 59.44 -8.96
C ASN A 9 -7.00 60.32 -7.72
N LEU A 10 -7.23 61.63 -7.89
CA LEU A 10 -7.06 62.64 -6.84
C LEU A 10 -8.05 62.50 -5.67
N VAL A 11 -9.16 61.79 -5.86
CA VAL A 11 -10.20 61.60 -4.84
C VAL A 11 -9.91 60.38 -3.95
N SER A 12 -9.27 59.33 -4.49
CA SER A 12 -8.88 58.14 -3.71
C SER A 12 -7.42 58.15 -3.24
N GLY A 13 -6.58 59.07 -3.74
CA GLY A 13 -5.17 59.17 -3.37
C GLY A 13 -4.25 58.15 -4.06
N LEU A 14 -4.78 57.34 -4.97
CA LEU A 14 -4.04 56.31 -5.71
C LEU A 14 -2.98 56.97 -6.62
N GLY A 15 -1.70 56.59 -6.44
CA GLY A 15 -0.56 57.13 -7.17
C GLY A 15 0.09 58.40 -6.58
N THR A 16 -0.25 58.78 -5.34
CA THR A 16 0.38 59.91 -4.62
C THR A 16 1.18 59.44 -3.40
N ALA A 17 1.93 60.32 -2.72
CA ALA A 17 2.66 59.99 -1.48
C ALA A 17 1.76 59.55 -0.29
N LYS A 18 0.43 59.68 -0.41
CA LYS A 18 -0.57 59.16 0.55
C LYS A 18 -1.11 57.77 0.19
N ASP A 19 -0.67 57.20 -0.92
CA ASP A 19 -1.05 55.85 -1.33
C ASP A 19 -0.37 54.82 -0.42
N LYS A 20 -1.17 54.06 0.34
CA LYS A 20 -0.68 53.05 1.30
C LYS A 20 0.24 52.02 0.63
N LYS A 21 0.08 51.78 -0.67
CA LYS A 21 0.96 50.86 -1.43
C LYS A 21 2.34 51.44 -1.72
N VAL A 22 2.49 52.76 -1.81
CA VAL A 22 3.78 53.41 -2.13
C VAL A 22 4.70 53.49 -0.92
N ALA A 23 4.15 53.44 0.30
CA ALA A 23 4.90 53.50 1.56
C ALA A 23 5.18 52.13 2.22
N THR A 24 4.77 51.01 1.58
CA THR A 24 5.01 49.68 2.15
C THR A 24 6.38 49.18 1.69
N VAL A 25 7.35 49.14 2.60
CA VAL A 25 8.70 48.61 2.37
C VAL A 25 8.90 47.37 3.25
N PHE A 26 9.51 46.32 2.71
CA PHE A 26 9.94 45.18 3.51
C PHE A 26 11.16 45.58 4.33
N ALA A 27 11.00 45.64 5.66
CA ALA A 27 12.08 45.89 6.60
C ALA A 27 12.39 44.59 7.35
N PHE A 28 13.67 44.24 7.43
CA PHE A 28 14.11 43.12 8.26
C PHE A 28 14.11 43.56 9.73
N ALA A 29 13.29 42.90 10.54
CA ALA A 29 13.21 43.12 11.98
C ALA A 29 13.59 41.81 12.70
N PRO A 30 14.84 41.65 13.18
CA PRO A 30 15.27 40.41 13.80
C PRO A 30 14.49 40.15 15.09
N VAL A 31 13.96 38.94 15.23
CA VAL A 31 13.28 38.49 16.45
C VAL A 31 14.34 38.15 17.50
N ASP A 32 14.12 38.60 18.73
CA ASP A 32 15.06 38.36 19.82
C ASP A 32 15.22 36.85 20.11
N PRO A 33 16.45 36.36 20.37
CA PRO A 33 16.64 34.94 20.59
C PRO A 33 15.89 34.38 21.81
N GLN A 34 15.67 35.16 22.88
CA GLN A 34 14.86 34.72 24.01
C GLN A 34 13.39 34.58 23.62
N GLN A 35 12.90 35.47 22.74
CA GLN A 35 11.56 35.39 22.20
C GLN A 35 11.38 34.15 21.32
N LEU A 36 12.34 33.79 20.47
CA LEU A 36 12.30 32.56 19.67
C LEU A 36 12.17 31.30 20.56
N ASN A 37 12.93 31.24 21.65
CA ASN A 37 12.82 30.15 22.62
C ASN A 37 11.48 30.14 23.36
N ALA A 38 10.94 31.32 23.68
CA ALA A 38 9.62 31.43 24.28
C ALA A 38 8.54 30.92 23.31
N MET A 39 8.57 31.34 22.04
CA MET A 39 7.65 30.90 21.00
C MET A 39 7.63 29.37 20.88
N HIS A 40 8.79 28.71 20.79
CA HIS A 40 8.85 27.24 20.72
C HIS A 40 8.28 26.54 21.96
N ARG A 41 8.40 27.17 23.14
CA ARG A 41 7.94 26.59 24.41
C ARG A 41 6.47 26.88 24.73
N SER A 42 5.92 28.01 24.28
CA SER A 42 4.57 28.46 24.65
C SER A 42 3.54 28.36 23.53
N ASP A 43 3.96 28.45 22.26
CA ASP A 43 3.06 28.38 21.11
C ASP A 43 3.21 27.02 20.39
N TRP A 44 2.09 26.30 20.30
CA TRP A 44 2.01 25.01 19.65
C TRP A 44 2.26 25.11 18.13
N MET A 45 1.89 26.24 17.50
CA MET A 45 2.09 26.44 16.06
C MET A 45 3.57 26.64 15.76
N ALA A 46 4.23 27.56 16.47
CA ALA A 46 5.68 27.77 16.35
C ALA A 46 6.47 26.47 16.60
N ARG A 47 6.08 25.70 17.62
CA ARG A 47 6.69 24.39 17.88
C ARG A 47 6.55 23.42 16.71
N LYS A 48 5.34 23.30 16.14
CA LYS A 48 5.10 22.44 14.98
C LYS A 48 5.93 22.83 13.75
N VAL A 49 6.10 24.13 13.48
CA VAL A 49 6.93 24.60 12.36
C VAL A 49 8.40 24.17 12.50
N VAL A 50 8.90 24.13 13.74
CA VAL A 50 10.28 23.72 14.02
C VAL A 50 10.41 22.19 14.00
N ASP A 51 9.51 21.47 14.66
CA ASP A 51 9.67 20.04 14.97
C ASP A 51 9.25 19.11 13.80
N ILE A 52 8.18 19.44 13.06
CA ILE A 52 7.58 18.52 12.06
C ILE A 52 8.56 18.12 10.94
N ILE A 53 9.29 19.09 10.37
CA ILE A 53 10.18 18.82 9.23
C ILE A 53 11.35 17.91 9.63
N PRO A 54 12.12 18.22 10.69
CA PRO A 54 13.14 17.31 11.21
C PRO A 54 12.59 15.93 11.58
N ASP A 55 11.43 15.87 12.24
CA ASP A 55 10.83 14.60 12.66
C ASP A 55 10.47 13.73 11.45
N ASP A 56 9.85 14.32 10.43
CA ASP A 56 9.49 13.62 9.20
C ASP A 56 10.75 13.24 8.39
N MET A 57 11.79 14.09 8.36
CA MET A 57 13.07 13.81 7.69
C MET A 57 13.85 12.66 8.31
N THR A 58 13.79 12.51 9.63
CA THR A 58 14.55 11.48 10.34
C THR A 58 13.73 10.24 10.64
N ARG A 59 12.44 10.23 10.29
CA ARG A 59 11.52 9.11 10.60
C ARG A 59 11.93 7.84 9.88
N GLU A 60 11.93 7.88 8.56
CA GLU A 60 12.48 6.82 7.72
C GLU A 60 13.96 7.18 7.49
N TRP A 61 14.85 6.46 8.19
CA TRP A 61 16.28 6.72 8.13
C TRP A 61 16.86 6.22 6.80
N ARG A 62 18.18 6.08 6.71
CA ARG A 62 18.85 5.49 5.54
C ARG A 62 19.00 3.99 5.68
N GLU A 63 19.03 3.32 4.53
CA GLU A 63 19.36 1.90 4.39
C GLU A 63 20.74 1.76 3.72
N TRP A 64 21.64 1.02 4.35
CA TRP A 64 22.96 0.71 3.78
C TRP A 64 22.86 -0.43 2.77
N LYS A 65 23.56 -0.28 1.64
CA LYS A 65 23.72 -1.30 0.60
C LYS A 65 25.16 -1.80 0.63
N ALA A 66 25.36 -2.96 1.23
CA ALA A 66 26.62 -3.69 1.34
C ALA A 66 26.34 -5.15 1.78
N ASP A 67 27.38 -5.97 1.93
CA ASP A 67 27.25 -7.30 2.56
C ASP A 67 26.58 -7.19 3.94
N GLU A 68 25.70 -8.13 4.27
CA GLU A 68 24.88 -8.10 5.49
C GLU A 68 25.70 -7.90 6.77
N ALA A 69 26.85 -8.57 6.88
CA ALA A 69 27.77 -8.43 8.02
C ALA A 69 28.39 -7.02 8.13
N VAL A 70 28.58 -6.33 7.01
CA VAL A 70 29.10 -4.95 6.98
C VAL A 70 27.99 -3.97 7.37
N VAL A 71 26.79 -4.17 6.86
CA VAL A 71 25.61 -3.36 7.23
C VAL A 71 25.35 -3.44 8.73
N GLU A 72 25.31 -4.65 9.29
CA GLU A 72 25.09 -4.84 10.74
C GLU A 72 26.17 -4.14 11.58
N ALA A 73 27.43 -4.19 11.15
CA ALA A 73 28.54 -3.53 11.85
C ALA A 73 28.40 -2.00 11.83
N ILE A 74 27.97 -1.41 10.71
CA ILE A 74 27.75 0.03 10.57
C ILE A 74 26.55 0.46 11.43
N GLU A 75 25.41 -0.23 11.29
CA GLU A 75 24.19 0.09 12.06
C GLU A 75 24.43 0.01 13.57
N LYS A 76 25.25 -0.94 14.02
CA LYS A 76 25.62 -1.08 15.43
C LYS A 76 26.34 0.16 15.98
N ILE A 77 27.21 0.78 15.17
CA ILE A 77 27.89 2.03 15.55
C ILE A 77 26.90 3.20 15.52
N GLU A 78 26.07 3.30 14.48
CA GLU A 78 25.07 4.38 14.37
C GLU A 78 24.07 4.39 15.52
N ARG A 79 23.64 3.21 15.97
CA ARG A 79 22.68 3.02 17.07
C ARG A 79 23.34 2.97 18.45
N ALA A 80 24.67 3.09 18.54
CA ALA A 80 25.34 3.12 19.83
C ALA A 80 24.81 4.29 20.69
N PRO A 81 24.54 4.11 21.99
CA PRO A 81 23.91 5.15 22.83
C PRO A 81 24.64 6.50 22.85
N GLN A 82 25.96 6.50 22.68
CA GLN A 82 26.82 7.69 22.66
C GLN A 82 26.80 8.43 21.31
N ILE A 83 26.32 7.77 20.26
CA ILE A 83 26.30 8.28 18.89
C ILE A 83 24.87 8.59 18.49
N ASN A 84 23.98 7.59 18.56
CA ASN A 84 22.55 7.63 18.21
C ASN A 84 22.25 8.68 17.13
N ILE A 85 22.87 8.50 15.96
CA ILE A 85 23.03 9.58 14.98
C ILE A 85 21.69 10.10 14.48
N GLN A 86 20.69 9.23 14.32
CA GLN A 86 19.34 9.59 13.90
C GLN A 86 18.72 10.63 14.83
N ALA A 87 18.73 10.36 16.14
CA ALA A 87 18.21 11.29 17.14
C ALA A 87 19.05 12.56 17.25
N LYS A 88 20.37 12.47 17.09
CA LYS A 88 21.28 13.63 17.15
C LYS A 88 21.13 14.55 15.94
N VAL A 89 20.93 14.00 14.75
CA VAL A 89 20.63 14.79 13.54
C VAL A 89 19.28 15.47 13.68
N ASN A 90 18.26 14.76 14.17
CA ASN A 90 16.96 15.37 14.45
C ASN A 90 17.08 16.56 15.42
N GLU A 91 17.73 16.36 16.57
CA GLU A 91 17.97 17.40 17.58
C GLU A 91 18.76 18.59 17.00
N ALA A 92 19.82 18.31 16.23
CA ALA A 92 20.60 19.35 15.56
C ALA A 92 19.75 20.16 14.57
N MET A 93 18.93 19.50 13.75
CA MET A 93 18.05 20.18 12.79
C MET A 93 16.98 21.02 13.47
N GLN A 94 16.35 20.52 14.54
CA GLN A 94 15.40 21.29 15.34
C GLN A 94 16.05 22.57 15.90
N LEU A 95 17.26 22.45 16.47
CA LEU A 95 18.02 23.59 16.97
C LEU A 95 18.44 24.55 15.85
N ALA A 96 18.85 24.04 14.69
CA ALA A 96 19.20 24.86 13.53
C ALA A 96 17.99 25.65 13.01
N ARG A 97 16.82 25.03 12.94
CA ARG A 97 15.57 25.71 12.54
C ARG A 97 15.09 26.73 13.56
N LEU A 98 15.30 26.48 14.85
CA LEU A 98 14.91 27.38 15.94
C LEU A 98 15.86 28.58 16.08
N ARG A 99 17.17 28.34 16.08
CA ARG A 99 18.21 29.34 16.42
C ARG A 99 18.96 29.88 15.20
N GLY A 100 18.75 29.28 14.03
CA GLY A 100 19.47 29.60 12.79
C GLY A 100 20.73 28.77 12.56
N GLY A 101 21.20 28.01 13.56
CA GLY A 101 22.35 27.14 13.40
C GLY A 101 22.63 26.22 14.58
N SER A 102 23.22 25.07 14.27
CA SER A 102 23.70 24.08 15.24
C SER A 102 24.87 23.30 14.64
N VAL A 103 25.59 22.57 15.49
CA VAL A 103 26.70 21.72 15.06
C VAL A 103 26.66 20.36 15.75
N LEU A 104 27.10 19.34 15.02
CA LEU A 104 27.47 18.04 15.56
C LEU A 104 29.00 17.98 15.71
N VAL A 105 29.47 17.77 16.93
CA VAL A 105 30.88 17.55 17.23
C VAL A 105 31.16 16.05 17.28
N LEU A 106 32.11 15.60 16.46
CA LEU A 106 32.51 14.21 16.33
C LEU A 106 33.73 13.92 17.20
N GLY A 107 33.55 13.11 18.25
CA GLY A 107 34.61 12.61 19.10
C GLY A 107 35.30 11.40 18.49
N VAL A 108 36.41 11.61 17.78
CA VAL A 108 37.21 10.55 17.16
C VAL A 108 38.54 10.39 17.89
N ASP A 109 38.89 9.18 18.28
CA ASP A 109 40.11 8.81 19.01
C ASP A 109 41.34 8.76 18.09
N VAL A 110 41.52 9.81 17.27
CA VAL A 110 42.61 9.94 16.29
C VAL A 110 43.09 11.40 16.22
N GLY A 111 44.32 11.61 16.67
CA GLY A 111 44.96 12.92 16.72
C GLY A 111 44.35 13.85 17.77
N SER A 112 44.91 15.04 17.90
CA SER A 112 44.37 16.06 18.80
C SER A 112 43.17 16.79 18.15
N PRO A 113 42.16 17.23 18.93
CA PRO A 113 40.95 17.88 18.42
C PRO A 113 41.18 19.13 17.55
N ASP A 114 42.31 19.82 17.79
CA ASP A 114 42.76 21.05 17.12
C ASP A 114 43.38 20.82 15.74
N GLN A 115 43.72 19.58 15.38
CA GLN A 115 44.37 19.26 14.10
C GLN A 115 43.38 18.76 13.06
N GLU A 116 43.70 18.81 11.77
CA GLU A 116 42.84 18.22 10.74
C GLU A 116 42.72 16.69 10.92
N LEU A 117 41.48 16.18 10.84
CA LEU A 117 41.22 14.74 10.90
C LEU A 117 41.51 14.12 9.54
N VAL A 118 42.64 13.41 9.44
CA VAL A 118 42.96 12.61 8.27
C VAL A 118 42.11 11.34 8.27
N LEU A 119 41.14 11.25 7.37
CA LEU A 119 40.19 10.14 7.29
C LEU A 119 40.89 8.76 7.17
N GLU A 120 42.06 8.69 6.54
CA GLU A 120 42.83 7.44 6.37
C GLU A 120 43.41 6.88 7.68
N ARG A 121 43.56 7.72 8.70
CA ARG A 121 44.08 7.30 10.02
C ARG A 121 42.98 6.80 10.95
N VAL A 122 41.72 6.87 10.52
CA VAL A 122 40.57 6.37 11.29
C VAL A 122 40.56 4.85 11.26
N GLY A 123 40.98 4.24 12.37
CA GLY A 123 40.93 2.79 12.56
C GLY A 123 39.57 2.29 13.06
N LYS A 124 39.50 0.98 13.32
CA LYS A 124 38.31 0.34 13.90
C LYS A 124 38.02 0.90 15.29
N ASP A 125 36.73 1.12 15.60
CA ASP A 125 36.24 1.66 16.88
C ASP A 125 36.78 3.05 17.27
N ALA A 126 37.19 3.86 16.28
CA ALA A 126 37.73 5.20 16.49
C ALA A 126 36.67 6.25 16.84
N LEU A 127 35.41 6.09 16.39
CA LEU A 127 34.32 7.01 16.73
C LEU A 127 33.77 6.69 18.14
N LYS A 128 33.87 7.64 19.07
CA LYS A 128 33.49 7.44 20.49
C LYS A 128 32.16 8.09 20.85
N TYR A 129 31.90 9.31 20.37
CA TYR A 129 30.70 10.05 20.72
C TYR A 129 30.34 11.09 19.66
N VAL A 130 29.06 11.46 19.64
CA VAL A 130 28.54 12.60 18.88
C VAL A 130 27.78 13.52 19.83
N HIS A 131 28.12 14.81 19.82
CA HIS A 131 27.47 15.81 20.65
C HIS A 131 26.82 16.89 19.80
N VAL A 132 25.56 17.18 20.09
CA VAL A 132 24.81 18.29 19.49
C VAL A 132 25.07 19.53 20.33
N LEU A 133 25.52 20.60 19.68
CA LEU A 133 25.68 21.91 20.31
C LEU A 133 24.92 22.96 19.51
N GLY A 134 24.16 23.81 20.20
CA GLY A 134 23.50 24.96 19.58
C GLY A 134 24.49 26.10 19.30
N ARG A 135 24.09 27.07 18.47
CA ARG A 135 24.90 28.27 18.17
C ARG A 135 25.40 29.03 19.41
N ASP A 136 24.66 28.98 20.51
CA ASP A 136 24.98 29.73 21.74
C ASP A 136 26.07 29.05 22.59
N GLN A 137 26.32 27.77 22.34
CA GLN A 137 27.31 26.96 23.07
C GLN A 137 28.66 26.90 22.36
N VAL A 138 28.72 27.41 21.13
CA VAL A 138 29.88 27.30 20.25
C VAL A 138 30.27 28.68 19.76
N SER A 139 31.54 29.02 19.96
CA SER A 139 32.15 30.21 19.36
C SER A 139 33.09 29.78 18.23
N TYR A 140 33.48 30.71 17.38
CA TYR A 140 34.42 30.42 16.30
C TYR A 140 35.48 31.52 16.20
N THR A 141 36.55 31.22 15.47
CA THR A 141 37.66 32.13 15.21
C THR A 141 37.37 33.00 13.99
N ASP A 142 38.14 32.82 12.92
CA ASP A 142 37.97 33.52 11.66
C ASP A 142 37.26 32.60 10.66
N ILE A 143 36.67 33.17 9.62
CA ILE A 143 36.01 32.41 8.56
C ILE A 143 37.04 32.13 7.48
N ASN A 144 37.15 30.87 7.05
CA ASN A 144 38.02 30.53 5.94
C ASN A 144 37.41 31.07 4.62
N ARG A 145 38.04 32.10 4.07
CA ARG A 145 37.65 32.77 2.83
C ARG A 145 38.53 32.39 1.64
N ASP A 146 39.38 31.36 1.78
CA ASP A 146 40.18 30.86 0.67
C ASP A 146 39.31 30.01 -0.26
N VAL A 147 39.09 30.51 -1.48
CA VAL A 147 38.27 29.86 -2.52
C VAL A 147 38.83 28.50 -2.93
N THR A 148 40.13 28.27 -2.70
CA THR A 148 40.78 26.98 -3.03
C THR A 148 40.65 25.95 -1.90
N SER A 149 40.18 26.35 -0.72
CA SER A 149 40.03 25.46 0.42
C SER A 149 38.72 24.66 0.34
N PRO A 150 38.75 23.34 0.63
CA PRO A 150 37.54 22.53 0.81
C PRO A 150 36.61 23.04 1.92
N TYR A 151 37.10 23.89 2.82
CA TYR A 151 36.38 24.46 3.96
C TYR A 151 35.94 25.92 3.73
N TYR A 152 35.83 26.36 2.46
CA TYR A 152 35.41 27.71 2.13
C TYR A 152 34.05 28.08 2.73
N GLY A 153 34.01 29.16 3.52
CA GLY A 153 32.81 29.62 4.23
C GLY A 153 32.52 28.89 5.55
N GLU A 154 33.37 27.95 5.96
CA GLU A 154 33.36 27.39 7.33
C GLU A 154 34.36 28.15 8.22
N PRO A 155 34.20 28.13 9.55
CA PRO A 155 35.19 28.72 10.44
C PRO A 155 36.52 27.98 10.38
N ALA A 156 37.64 28.65 10.63
CA ALA A 156 38.96 28.03 10.68
C ALA A 156 39.10 27.10 11.90
N MET A 157 38.54 27.50 13.04
CA MET A 157 38.48 26.70 14.27
C MET A 157 37.18 26.99 15.01
N TRP A 158 36.55 25.92 15.53
CA TRP A 158 35.42 25.98 16.44
C TRP A 158 35.91 25.93 17.87
N ARG A 159 35.27 26.68 18.77
CA ARG A 159 35.63 26.71 20.19
C ARG A 159 34.43 26.36 21.04
N VAL A 160 34.55 25.28 21.79
CA VAL A 160 33.52 24.83 22.72
C VAL A 160 33.97 25.12 24.15
N ASN A 161 33.11 25.80 24.90
CA ASN A 161 33.37 26.06 26.32
C ASN A 161 32.86 24.85 27.12
N GLY A 162 33.80 24.07 27.68
CA GLY A 162 33.45 22.97 28.59
C GLY A 162 32.90 23.49 29.92
N SER A 163 32.18 22.62 30.65
CA SER A 163 31.60 22.92 31.98
C SER A 163 32.63 23.38 33.02
N ASN A 164 33.92 23.04 32.83
CA ASN A 164 35.02 23.40 33.72
C ASN A 164 35.74 24.70 33.29
N GLY A 165 35.20 25.46 32.33
CA GLY A 165 35.85 26.67 31.80
C GLY A 165 37.07 26.39 30.89
N GLN A 166 37.35 25.12 30.58
CA GLN A 166 38.33 24.79 29.54
C GLN A 166 37.72 24.98 28.17
N GLN A 167 38.37 25.82 27.36
CA GLN A 167 38.02 26.04 25.97
C GLN A 167 38.72 24.99 25.13
N VAL A 168 37.95 24.18 24.41
CA VAL A 168 38.48 23.18 23.49
C VAL A 168 38.33 23.72 22.08
N ASP A 169 39.46 23.86 21.40
CA ASP A 169 39.52 24.23 19.99
C ASP A 169 39.39 22.96 19.14
N ILE A 170 38.46 22.99 18.19
CA ILE A 170 38.06 21.85 17.36
C ILE A 170 38.19 22.25 15.89
N HIS A 171 38.92 21.44 15.13
CA HIS A 171 39.08 21.64 13.70
C HIS A 171 37.75 21.37 12.94
N PRO A 172 37.42 22.11 11.86
CA PRO A 172 36.20 21.95 11.07
C PRO A 172 35.95 20.54 10.54
N SER A 173 37.01 19.78 10.27
CA SER A 173 36.92 18.38 9.85
C SER A 173 36.21 17.46 10.85
N ARG A 174 36.12 17.83 12.14
CA ARG A 174 35.42 17.08 13.19
C ARG A 174 34.05 17.66 13.53
N VAL A 175 33.57 18.63 12.75
CA VAL A 175 32.32 19.33 13.00
C VAL A 175 31.42 19.26 11.76
N ILE A 176 30.17 18.88 11.96
CA ILE A 176 29.13 18.96 10.93
C ILE A 176 28.21 20.10 11.29
N ARG A 177 28.13 21.10 10.40
CA ARG A 177 27.33 22.30 10.61
C ARG A 177 25.96 22.14 9.97
N PHE A 178 24.92 22.41 10.75
CA PHE A 178 23.56 22.55 10.27
C PHE A 178 23.17 24.02 10.28
N VAL A 179 22.62 24.47 9.17
CA VAL A 179 22.18 25.85 8.97
C VAL A 179 20.65 25.86 8.95
N GLY A 180 20.04 26.85 9.60
CA GLY A 180 18.61 27.11 9.53
C GLY A 180 18.21 27.66 8.15
N ALA A 181 17.53 28.82 8.13
CA ALA A 181 17.23 29.51 6.88
C ALA A 181 18.52 30.14 6.31
N PRO A 182 19.00 29.76 5.12
CA PRO A 182 20.26 30.25 4.59
C PRO A 182 20.15 31.72 4.17
N ILE A 183 21.12 32.54 4.60
CA ILE A 183 21.27 33.91 4.11
C ILE A 183 21.93 33.86 2.73
N LEU A 184 21.17 34.23 1.70
CA LEU A 184 21.64 34.13 0.30
C LEU A 184 22.66 35.22 -0.05
N ASP A 185 22.47 36.43 0.48
CA ASP A 185 23.42 37.52 0.28
C ASP A 185 24.48 37.52 1.39
N ARG A 186 25.59 36.82 1.13
CA ARG A 186 26.72 36.73 2.07
C ARG A 186 27.47 38.06 2.23
N ASN A 187 27.26 39.04 1.35
CA ASN A 187 27.88 40.37 1.48
C ASN A 187 27.14 41.26 2.48
N LEU A 188 25.84 41.00 2.71
CA LEU A 188 25.05 41.70 3.73
C LEU A 188 25.30 41.15 5.14
N ALA A 189 25.77 39.91 5.26
CA ALA A 189 26.06 39.22 6.51
C ALA A 189 27.48 38.60 6.51
N GLU A 190 28.50 39.42 6.20
CA GLU A 190 29.89 38.98 6.01
C GLU A 190 30.51 38.23 7.20
N THR A 191 29.96 38.42 8.39
CA THR A 191 30.41 37.80 9.65
C THR A 191 29.55 36.64 10.10
N GLU A 192 28.40 36.37 9.47
CA GLU A 192 27.46 35.37 9.97
C GLU A 192 27.73 34.00 9.32
N VAL A 193 28.23 33.06 10.12
CA VAL A 193 28.40 31.64 9.70
C VAL A 193 27.09 30.86 9.86
N TRP A 194 26.11 31.44 10.53
CA TRP A 194 24.81 30.85 10.79
C TRP A 194 23.75 31.35 9.79
N GLY A 195 22.62 30.65 9.77
CA GLY A 195 21.43 31.12 9.09
C GLY A 195 20.51 31.86 10.05
N ASP A 196 19.36 32.26 9.53
CA ASP A 196 18.26 32.80 10.33
C ASP A 196 17.37 31.68 10.87
N SER A 197 16.61 32.00 11.91
CA SER A 197 15.55 31.14 12.40
C SER A 197 14.45 31.02 11.34
N VAL A 198 13.91 29.82 11.12
CA VAL A 198 12.74 29.64 10.24
C VAL A 198 11.53 30.40 10.78
N LEU A 199 11.46 30.60 12.10
CA LEU A 199 10.41 31.38 12.76
C LEU A 199 10.43 32.86 12.34
N GLN A 200 11.56 33.38 11.86
CA GLN A 200 11.67 34.78 11.40
C GLN A 200 10.74 35.09 10.23
N ILE A 201 10.59 34.14 9.29
CA ILE A 201 9.76 34.31 8.09
C ILE A 201 8.28 34.10 8.41
N VAL A 202 7.98 33.16 9.31
CA VAL A 202 6.60 32.82 9.67
C VAL A 202 6.04 33.64 10.82
N TYR A 203 6.85 34.49 11.46
CA TYR A 203 6.50 35.22 12.69
C TYR A 203 5.16 35.95 12.57
N ASP A 204 4.98 36.77 11.53
CA ASP A 204 3.75 37.55 11.33
C ASP A 204 2.54 36.64 11.10
N ALA A 205 2.71 35.57 10.33
CA ALA A 205 1.62 34.62 10.04
C ALA A 205 1.19 33.87 11.32
N LEU A 206 2.15 33.44 12.13
CA LEU A 206 1.90 32.79 13.42
C LEU A 206 1.25 33.74 14.42
N GLN A 207 1.77 34.96 14.55
CA GLN A 207 1.23 35.97 15.45
C GLN A 207 -0.22 36.33 15.07
N ASN A 208 -0.50 36.51 13.78
CA ASN A 208 -1.87 36.77 13.31
C ASN A 208 -2.81 35.60 13.61
N ALA A 209 -2.37 34.36 13.39
CA ALA A 209 -3.16 33.18 13.72
C ALA A 209 -3.42 33.07 15.24
N ALA A 210 -2.40 33.25 16.06
CA ALA A 210 -2.50 33.17 17.52
C ALA A 210 -3.42 34.27 18.08
N SER A 211 -3.21 35.53 17.67
CA SER A 211 -4.04 36.66 18.09
C SER A 211 -5.48 36.52 17.61
N SER A 212 -5.73 35.95 16.42
CA SER A 212 -7.10 35.72 15.94
C SER A 212 -7.90 34.75 16.82
N GLN A 213 -7.24 33.71 17.34
CA GLN A 213 -7.85 32.76 18.27
C GLN A 213 -8.12 33.42 19.62
N GLU A 214 -7.17 34.21 20.12
CA GLU A 214 -7.32 34.95 21.38
C GLU A 214 -8.45 35.98 21.31
N HIS A 215 -8.51 36.78 20.23
CA HIS A 215 -9.61 37.72 19.99
C HIS A 215 -10.95 37.00 19.85
N THR A 216 -10.98 35.82 19.24
CA THR A 216 -12.23 35.04 19.17
C THR A 216 -12.63 34.52 20.55
N ALA A 217 -11.68 34.04 21.35
CA ALA A 217 -11.93 33.61 22.72
C ALA A 217 -12.43 34.76 23.61
N SER A 218 -11.91 35.99 23.44
CA SER A 218 -12.40 37.17 24.17
C SER A 218 -13.80 37.61 23.74
N LEU A 219 -14.22 37.31 22.50
CA LEU A 219 -15.59 37.57 22.04
C LEU A 219 -16.63 36.60 22.64
N ILE A 220 -16.22 35.42 23.12
CA ILE A 220 -17.16 34.43 23.69
C ILE A 220 -17.89 34.98 24.93
N PRO A 221 -17.21 35.60 25.92
CA PRO A 221 -17.89 36.30 27.02
C PRO A 221 -18.76 37.48 26.58
N GLU A 222 -18.36 38.19 25.52
CA GLU A 222 -19.10 39.36 24.99
C GLU A 222 -20.32 38.98 24.14
N ALA A 223 -20.33 37.76 23.59
CA ALA A 223 -21.40 37.19 22.77
C ALA A 223 -22.80 37.35 23.38
N LYS A 224 -22.86 37.40 24.72
CA LYS A 224 -24.07 37.60 25.48
C LYS A 224 -23.90 38.81 26.39
N THR A 225 -23.92 39.99 25.78
CA THR A 225 -24.03 41.25 26.50
C THR A 225 -25.49 41.63 26.64
N ASP A 226 -25.96 41.74 27.88
CA ASP A 226 -27.29 42.23 28.21
C ASP A 226 -27.23 43.75 28.39
N VAL A 227 -28.00 44.49 27.58
CA VAL A 227 -28.16 45.95 27.74
C VAL A 227 -29.47 46.22 28.47
N ILE A 228 -29.39 46.95 29.58
CA ILE A 228 -30.56 47.41 30.34
C ILE A 228 -30.62 48.93 30.27
N TYR A 229 -31.72 49.44 29.73
CA TYR A 229 -32.03 50.87 29.72
C TYR A 229 -32.85 51.23 30.95
N ILE A 230 -32.41 52.25 31.69
CA ILE A 230 -33.12 52.76 32.87
C ILE A 230 -33.51 54.22 32.64
N PRO A 231 -34.82 54.53 32.59
CA PRO A 231 -35.28 55.91 32.49
C PRO A 231 -34.87 56.74 33.72
N GLY A 232 -34.20 57.88 33.49
CA GLY A 232 -33.84 58.81 34.56
C GLY A 232 -32.76 58.31 35.52
N LEU A 233 -31.88 57.40 35.09
CA LEU A 233 -30.77 56.85 35.88
C LEU A 233 -29.95 57.96 36.57
N SER A 234 -29.66 59.06 35.88
CA SER A 234 -28.97 60.22 36.43
C SER A 234 -29.65 60.84 37.66
N LYS A 235 -30.98 60.78 37.77
CA LYS A 235 -31.73 61.28 38.94
C LYS A 235 -31.64 60.33 40.13
N TYR A 236 -31.59 59.02 39.87
CA TYR A 236 -31.44 58.01 40.93
C TYR A 236 -30.02 57.97 41.50
N LEU A 237 -29.02 58.33 40.68
CA LEU A 237 -27.61 58.43 41.08
C LEU A 237 -27.25 59.72 41.85
N GLN A 238 -28.15 60.71 41.90
CA GLN A 238 -27.95 61.97 42.65
C GLN A 238 -28.09 61.81 44.17
N ASN A 239 -28.66 60.70 44.65
CA ASN A 239 -28.90 60.45 46.07
C ASN A 239 -28.15 59.18 46.51
N GLU A 240 -27.26 59.30 47.50
CA GLU A 240 -26.40 58.20 47.98
C GLU A 240 -27.21 56.98 48.45
N THR A 241 -28.36 57.21 49.08
CA THR A 241 -29.22 56.13 49.61
C THR A 241 -29.86 55.31 48.49
N THR A 242 -30.26 56.00 47.42
CA THR A 242 -30.92 55.38 46.26
C THR A 242 -29.91 54.71 45.35
N THR A 243 -28.73 55.29 45.20
CA THR A 243 -27.57 54.71 44.50
C THR A 243 -27.16 53.39 45.12
N LYS A 244 -27.08 53.32 46.46
CA LYS A 244 -26.71 52.10 47.17
C LYS A 244 -27.74 50.99 46.99
N LYS A 245 -29.04 51.30 47.12
CA LYS A 245 -30.12 50.33 46.87
C LYS A 245 -30.16 49.81 45.43
N LEU A 246 -29.90 50.68 44.44
CA LEU A 246 -29.82 50.29 43.04
C LEU A 246 -28.61 49.37 42.81
N THR A 247 -27.46 49.77 43.33
CA THR A 247 -26.20 49.02 43.25
C THR A 247 -26.33 47.66 43.91
N ASP A 248 -26.95 47.56 45.10
CA ASP A 248 -27.15 46.30 45.81
C ASP A 248 -28.12 45.37 45.06
N ARG A 249 -29.23 45.90 44.52
CA ARG A 249 -30.19 45.14 43.69
C ARG A 249 -29.52 44.56 42.45
N PHE A 250 -28.68 45.33 41.77
CA PHE A 250 -28.01 44.90 40.54
C PHE A 250 -26.75 44.08 40.79
N THR A 251 -26.05 44.30 41.90
CA THR A 251 -24.97 43.40 42.36
C THR A 251 -25.56 42.04 42.72
N TYR A 252 -26.72 42.01 43.35
CA TYR A 252 -27.46 40.77 43.60
C TYR A 252 -27.91 40.10 42.29
N ALA A 253 -28.45 40.87 41.34
CA ALA A 253 -28.80 40.35 40.01
C ALA A 253 -27.59 39.84 39.22
N ASN A 254 -26.44 40.52 39.30
CA ASN A 254 -25.18 40.16 38.64
C ASN A 254 -24.55 38.92 39.31
N THR A 255 -24.65 38.80 40.64
CA THR A 255 -24.22 37.61 41.39
C THR A 255 -25.10 36.39 41.05
N LEU A 256 -26.41 36.59 40.84
CA LEU A 256 -27.33 35.54 40.39
C LEU A 256 -27.15 35.16 38.91
N LYS A 257 -26.73 36.10 38.06
CA LYS A 257 -26.43 35.89 36.62
C LYS A 257 -24.97 35.55 36.32
N SER A 258 -24.11 35.43 37.34
CA SER A 258 -22.63 35.53 37.37
C SER A 258 -21.81 34.75 36.33
N MET A 259 -22.05 35.00 35.04
CA MET A 259 -21.24 34.57 33.90
C MET A 259 -21.28 35.53 32.70
N PHE A 260 -22.06 36.62 32.71
CA PHE A 260 -22.24 37.48 31.52
C PHE A 260 -22.10 38.97 31.82
N ASN A 261 -21.43 39.68 30.91
CA ASN A 261 -21.17 41.12 30.97
C ASN A 261 -22.48 41.91 30.79
N MET A 262 -22.88 42.70 31.79
CA MET A 262 -24.04 43.60 31.70
C MET A 262 -23.57 45.04 31.42
N LEU A 263 -24.15 45.71 30.41
CA LEU A 263 -23.88 47.10 30.09
C LEU A 263 -25.11 47.98 30.41
N LEU A 264 -24.94 48.96 31.29
CA LEU A 264 -26.00 49.88 31.72
C LEU A 264 -25.87 51.20 30.95
N LEU A 265 -26.95 51.62 30.29
CA LEU A 265 -27.01 52.88 29.55
C LEU A 265 -28.24 53.70 29.98
N GLU A 266 -28.06 55.02 30.08
CA GLU A 266 -29.14 55.98 30.28
C GLU A 266 -29.85 56.24 28.94
N GLY A 267 -31.17 56.04 28.87
CA GLY A 267 -31.93 56.20 27.62
C GLY A 267 -33.45 56.08 27.81
N ASP A 268 -34.22 56.65 26.89
CA ASP A 268 -35.65 56.94 27.01
C ASP A 268 -36.57 55.87 26.39
N GLY A 269 -36.24 54.59 26.55
CA GLY A 269 -37.13 53.48 26.14
C GLY A 269 -38.57 53.76 26.59
N THR A 270 -39.44 54.10 25.64
CA THR A 270 -40.46 55.15 25.81
C THR A 270 -41.56 54.87 26.84
N ASP A 271 -41.57 53.69 27.48
CA ASP A 271 -42.36 53.36 28.67
C ASP A 271 -41.79 52.11 29.41
N GLY A 272 -40.54 52.16 29.92
CA GLY A 272 -40.04 51.21 30.93
C GLY A 272 -38.61 50.67 30.76
N GLU A 273 -38.20 49.77 31.67
CA GLU A 273 -36.91 49.04 31.58
C GLU A 273 -36.92 48.16 30.32
N LYS A 274 -36.14 48.50 29.28
CA LYS A 274 -35.98 47.67 28.09
C LYS A 274 -34.74 46.79 28.23
N TRP A 275 -34.95 45.48 28.08
CA TRP A 275 -33.87 44.50 27.96
C TRP A 275 -33.60 44.24 26.48
N GLU A 276 -32.36 44.48 26.04
CA GLU A 276 -31.90 44.20 24.69
C GLU A 276 -30.68 43.29 24.75
N GLN A 277 -30.73 42.18 24.03
CA GLN A 277 -29.60 41.27 23.87
C GLN A 277 -28.88 41.59 22.56
N LYS A 278 -27.60 41.96 22.63
CA LYS A 278 -26.76 42.07 21.44
C LYS A 278 -26.24 40.68 21.07
N THR A 279 -26.76 40.11 19.99
CA THR A 279 -26.29 38.83 19.46
C THR A 279 -25.14 39.07 18.47
N ILE A 280 -23.94 38.57 18.81
CA ILE A 280 -22.84 38.48 17.84
C ILE A 280 -23.09 37.26 16.93
N ASN A 281 -23.05 37.46 15.62
CA ASN A 281 -23.17 36.36 14.67
C ASN A 281 -21.82 35.66 14.47
N PHE A 282 -21.69 34.43 14.95
CA PHE A 282 -20.46 33.62 14.82
C PHE A 282 -20.39 32.79 13.54
N SER A 283 -21.39 32.82 12.65
CA SER A 283 -21.48 31.89 11.51
C SER A 283 -20.29 31.92 10.54
N GLN A 284 -19.57 33.05 10.43
CA GLN A 284 -18.44 33.21 9.50
C GLN A 284 -17.06 33.14 10.20
N PHE A 285 -17.02 33.08 11.53
CA PHE A 285 -15.77 33.06 12.30
C PHE A 285 -14.94 31.79 12.08
N PRO A 286 -15.53 30.57 12.03
CA PRO A 286 -14.75 29.36 11.78
C PRO A 286 -13.98 29.40 10.47
N GLU A 287 -14.57 29.94 9.40
CA GLU A 287 -13.92 30.04 8.09
C GLU A 287 -12.76 31.03 8.12
N LEU A 288 -12.93 32.17 8.79
CA LEU A 288 -11.87 33.16 8.97
C LEU A 288 -10.69 32.60 9.78
N LEU A 289 -10.97 31.90 10.88
CA LEU A 289 -9.93 31.24 11.69
C LEU A 289 -9.18 30.17 10.89
N ARG A 290 -9.90 29.38 10.08
CA ARG A 290 -9.31 28.39 9.19
C ARG A 290 -8.43 29.05 8.13
N GLN A 291 -8.80 30.22 7.61
CA GLN A 291 -8.00 30.97 6.66
C GLN A 291 -6.67 31.46 7.28
N TYR A 292 -6.68 31.96 8.52
CA TYR A 292 -5.44 32.33 9.21
C TYR A 292 -4.51 31.13 9.43
N LEU A 293 -5.08 29.97 9.79
CA LEU A 293 -4.30 28.73 9.91
C LEU A 293 -3.75 28.24 8.56
N GLN A 294 -4.49 28.42 7.47
CA GLN A 294 -4.01 28.13 6.12
C GLN A 294 -2.84 29.03 5.70
N VAL A 295 -2.91 30.32 6.01
CA VAL A 295 -1.79 31.25 5.75
C VAL A 295 -0.56 30.87 6.56
N ALA A 296 -0.73 30.51 7.85
CA ALA A 296 0.37 30.03 8.68
C ALA A 296 0.99 28.74 8.15
N ALA A 297 0.17 27.76 7.75
CA ALA A 297 0.64 26.50 7.15
C ALA A 297 1.36 26.73 5.81
N GLY A 298 0.84 27.62 4.96
CA GLY A 298 1.47 28.02 3.71
C GLY A 298 2.80 28.76 3.90
N ALA A 299 2.88 29.65 4.89
CA ALA A 299 4.13 30.36 5.22
C ALA A 299 5.21 29.41 5.76
N ALA A 300 4.81 28.38 6.52
CA ALA A 300 5.70 27.33 7.01
C ALA A 300 6.09 26.29 5.94
N ASP A 301 5.42 26.32 4.79
CA ASP A 301 5.53 25.31 3.73
C ASP A 301 5.30 23.88 4.24
N ILE A 302 4.29 23.73 5.13
CA ILE A 302 3.80 22.47 5.68
C ILE A 302 2.33 22.31 5.28
N PRO A 303 1.93 21.17 4.68
CA PRO A 303 0.53 20.92 4.34
C PRO A 303 -0.40 21.09 5.53
N LEU A 304 -1.56 21.70 5.31
CA LEU A 304 -2.57 21.88 6.36
C LEU A 304 -2.96 20.55 7.02
N VAL A 305 -3.02 19.46 6.23
CA VAL A 305 -3.33 18.10 6.70
C VAL A 305 -2.30 17.60 7.71
N ARG A 306 -1.01 17.86 7.48
CA ARG A 306 0.07 17.50 8.41
C ARG A 306 0.13 18.48 9.60
N PHE A 307 -0.10 19.77 9.36
CA PHE A 307 0.01 20.84 10.34
C PHE A 307 -1.13 20.80 11.38
N LEU A 308 -2.38 20.70 10.95
CA LEU A 308 -3.55 20.61 11.83
C LEU A 308 -3.93 19.19 12.22
N GLN A 309 -3.41 18.17 11.52
CA GLN A 309 -3.87 16.78 11.65
C GLN A 309 -5.38 16.64 11.35
N ASP A 310 -5.89 17.53 10.48
CA ASP A 310 -7.27 17.56 10.05
C ASP A 310 -7.35 17.17 8.57
N ALA A 311 -8.18 16.19 8.24
CA ALA A 311 -8.40 15.80 6.86
C ALA A 311 -9.34 16.83 6.20
N PRO A 312 -9.05 17.32 4.97
CA PRO A 312 -9.95 18.23 4.29
C PRO A 312 -11.31 17.54 4.10
N SER A 313 -12.39 18.11 4.66
CA SER A 313 -13.75 17.62 4.46
C SER A 313 -14.22 17.97 3.04
N GLY A 314 -13.87 17.12 2.08
CA GLY A 314 -14.29 17.21 0.69
C GLY A 314 -14.06 15.89 -0.04
N LEU A 315 -15.01 15.49 -0.88
CA LEU A 315 -14.87 14.33 -1.78
C LEU A 315 -13.85 14.68 -2.87
N GLY A 316 -12.57 14.50 -2.61
CA GLY A 316 -11.50 14.71 -3.57
C GLY A 316 -10.12 14.51 -2.94
N SER A 317 -9.28 13.74 -3.62
CA SER A 317 -7.91 13.30 -3.30
C SER A 317 -6.86 14.39 -2.98
N ASN A 318 -7.27 15.62 -2.68
CA ASN A 318 -6.37 16.75 -2.47
C ASN A 318 -5.46 16.55 -1.24
N GLY A 319 -5.92 15.84 -0.20
CA GLY A 319 -5.09 15.58 0.98
C GLY A 319 -3.89 14.68 0.70
N GLU A 320 -4.10 13.58 -0.02
CA GLU A 320 -3.05 12.61 -0.37
C GLU A 320 -2.02 13.19 -1.34
N VAL A 321 -2.48 13.90 -2.39
CA VAL A 321 -1.57 14.55 -3.35
C VAL A 321 -0.71 15.61 -2.67
N THR A 322 -1.30 16.39 -1.75
CA THR A 322 -0.54 17.40 -1.00
C THR A 322 0.49 16.77 -0.07
N LEU A 323 0.14 15.65 0.59
CA LEU A 323 1.09 14.90 1.42
C LEU A 323 2.22 14.28 0.58
N LYS A 324 1.92 13.76 -0.61
CA LYS A 324 2.93 13.23 -1.53
C LYS A 324 3.92 14.31 -1.95
N ASN A 325 3.44 15.47 -2.42
CA ASN A 325 4.31 16.60 -2.79
C ASN A 325 5.19 17.05 -1.62
N TYR A 326 4.64 17.02 -0.41
CA TYR A 326 5.41 17.32 0.80
C TYR A 326 6.51 16.29 1.05
N TYR A 327 6.21 14.99 1.02
CA TYR A 327 7.25 13.97 1.18
C TYR A 327 8.30 14.00 0.07
N ASP A 328 7.92 14.32 -1.17
CA ASP A 328 8.87 14.50 -2.27
C ASP A 328 9.85 15.67 -1.99
N LYS A 329 9.33 16.79 -1.47
CA LYS A 329 10.17 17.91 -1.00
C LYS A 329 11.10 17.47 0.12
N ILE A 330 10.58 16.80 1.14
CA ILE A 330 11.37 16.32 2.28
C ILE A 330 12.49 15.36 1.81
N SER A 331 12.19 14.48 0.85
CA SER A 331 13.17 13.59 0.23
C SER A 331 14.23 14.35 -0.59
N ALA A 332 13.85 15.44 -1.25
CA ALA A 332 14.81 16.33 -1.90
C ALA A 332 15.71 17.03 -0.88
N ASP A 333 15.16 17.48 0.26
CA ASP A 333 15.93 18.11 1.34
C ASP A 333 16.89 17.09 2.00
N GLN A 334 16.49 15.83 2.18
CA GLN A 334 17.39 14.75 2.63
C GLN A 334 18.59 14.59 1.68
N ARG A 335 18.37 14.61 0.36
CA ARG A 335 19.46 14.46 -0.63
C ARG A 335 20.34 15.71 -0.75
N ASN A 336 19.75 16.90 -0.73
CA ASN A 336 20.47 18.15 -0.99
C ASN A 336 21.13 18.74 0.26
N MET A 337 20.54 18.52 1.44
CA MET A 337 21.05 19.09 2.70
C MET A 337 21.69 18.02 3.59
N LEU A 338 21.01 16.89 3.84
CA LEU A 338 21.53 15.88 4.76
C LEU A 338 22.67 15.06 4.16
N SER A 339 22.56 14.59 2.91
CA SER A 339 23.63 13.76 2.33
C SER A 339 25.00 14.47 2.32
N PRO A 340 25.12 15.74 1.88
CA PRO A 340 26.42 16.43 1.94
C PRO A 340 26.89 16.71 3.36
N ALA A 341 25.97 17.00 4.29
CA ALA A 341 26.33 17.26 5.69
C ALA A 341 26.82 15.99 6.39
N LEU A 342 26.17 14.86 6.16
CA LEU A 342 26.48 13.58 6.79
C LEU A 342 27.65 12.85 6.14
N TRP A 343 28.02 13.18 4.90
CA TRP A 343 29.14 12.53 4.20
C TRP A 343 30.41 12.38 5.06
N ARG A 344 30.77 13.42 5.83
CA ARG A 344 31.93 13.36 6.74
C ARG A 344 31.74 12.35 7.87
N PHE A 345 30.56 12.33 8.49
CA PHE A 345 30.22 11.33 9.51
C PHE A 345 30.22 9.93 8.93
N ASP A 346 29.70 9.76 7.71
CA ASP A 346 29.56 8.46 7.04
C ASP A 346 30.91 7.84 6.75
N GLU A 347 31.85 8.63 6.20
CA GLU A 347 33.22 8.18 5.98
C GLU A 347 33.91 7.75 7.28
N ILE A 348 33.67 8.47 8.38
CA ILE A 348 34.22 8.12 9.70
C ILE A 348 33.54 6.85 10.25
N CYS A 349 32.22 6.74 10.10
CA CYS A 349 31.42 5.62 10.60
C CYS A 349 31.79 4.31 9.89
N ILE A 350 31.86 4.31 8.55
CA ILE A 350 32.23 3.15 7.74
C ILE A 350 33.63 2.65 8.14
N ARG A 351 34.60 3.57 8.25
CA ARG A 351 35.98 3.23 8.65
C ARG A 351 36.06 2.75 10.08
N SER A 352 35.27 3.32 10.98
CA SER A 352 35.18 2.85 12.37
C SER A 352 34.55 1.45 12.48
N ALA A 353 33.60 1.09 11.59
CA ALA A 353 32.95 -0.22 11.58
C ALA A 353 33.84 -1.31 10.98
N THR A 354 34.42 -1.04 9.80
CA THR A 354 35.09 -2.06 8.98
C THR A 354 36.61 -1.96 9.03
N GLY A 355 37.17 -0.87 9.53
CA GLY A 355 38.62 -0.60 9.58
C GLY A 355 39.26 -0.21 8.24
N LYS A 356 38.49 -0.20 7.14
CA LYS A 356 38.92 0.23 5.80
C LYS A 356 37.75 0.93 5.10
N ARG A 357 37.99 1.60 3.98
CA ARG A 357 36.92 2.10 3.11
C ARG A 357 36.81 1.22 1.88
N ASP A 358 35.74 0.43 1.80
CA ASP A 358 35.36 -0.23 0.55
C ASP A 358 34.48 0.72 -0.26
N SER A 359 34.83 0.99 -1.52
CA SER A 359 34.06 1.87 -2.41
C SER A 359 32.67 1.33 -2.76
N ALA A 360 32.42 0.03 -2.53
CA ALA A 360 31.11 -0.59 -2.81
C ALA A 360 30.02 -0.23 -1.80
N VAL A 361 30.38 0.28 -0.62
CA VAL A 361 29.41 0.64 0.42
C VAL A 361 28.80 2.02 0.10
N TYR A 362 27.49 2.03 -0.14
CA TYR A 362 26.68 3.25 -0.26
C TYR A 362 25.37 3.09 0.53
N TYR A 363 24.63 4.18 0.69
CA TYR A 363 23.31 4.16 1.33
C TYR A 363 22.27 4.83 0.45
N GLU A 364 21.02 4.43 0.63
CA GLU A 364 19.86 5.07 0.03
C GLU A 364 18.91 5.53 1.13
N TRP A 365 18.26 6.68 0.92
CA TRP A 365 17.23 7.16 1.85
C TRP A 365 15.98 6.31 1.70
N ALA A 366 15.46 5.79 2.83
CA ALA A 366 14.23 5.01 2.80
C ALA A 366 13.05 5.89 2.32
N PRO A 367 12.12 5.32 1.54
CA PRO A 367 10.98 6.07 1.03
C PRO A 367 10.08 6.52 2.19
N LEU A 368 9.83 7.83 2.29
CA LEU A 368 8.99 8.42 3.33
C LEU A 368 7.49 8.09 3.17
N TYR A 369 7.08 7.72 1.96
CA TYR A 369 5.73 7.31 1.65
C TYR A 369 5.70 5.83 1.31
N THR A 370 5.25 5.02 2.27
CA THR A 370 4.99 3.61 2.04
C THR A 370 3.59 3.48 1.45
N GLN A 371 3.51 2.83 0.28
CA GLN A 371 2.22 2.45 -0.30
C GLN A 371 1.45 1.57 0.68
N THR A 372 0.15 1.76 0.75
CA THR A 372 -0.70 0.86 1.53
C THR A 372 -0.64 -0.56 0.93
N GLU A 373 -0.88 -1.60 1.75
CA GLU A 373 -0.94 -2.99 1.25
C GLU A 373 -1.88 -3.16 0.03
N LYS A 374 -2.95 -2.35 -0.02
CA LYS A 374 -3.86 -2.31 -1.15
C LYS A 374 -3.20 -1.74 -2.40
N GLU A 375 -2.53 -0.60 -2.30
CA GLU A 375 -1.80 0.01 -3.43
C GLU A 375 -0.65 -0.88 -3.89
N ARG A 376 0.09 -1.52 -2.95
CA ARG A 376 1.13 -2.51 -3.27
C ARG A 376 0.56 -3.69 -4.06
N ALA A 377 -0.58 -4.23 -3.63
CA ALA A 377 -1.26 -5.32 -4.33
C ALA A 377 -1.77 -4.88 -5.72
N GLU A 378 -2.26 -3.66 -5.86
CA GLU A 378 -2.65 -3.08 -7.15
C GLU A 378 -1.45 -2.90 -8.09
N VAL A 379 -0.33 -2.36 -7.60
CA VAL A 379 0.92 -2.24 -8.36
C VAL A 379 1.46 -3.61 -8.76
N PHE A 380 1.45 -4.58 -7.85
CA PHE A 380 1.84 -5.96 -8.16
C PHE A 380 0.97 -6.57 -9.25
N LYS A 381 -0.36 -6.38 -9.18
CA LYS A 381 -1.29 -6.83 -10.20
C LYS A 381 -1.00 -6.16 -11.55
N ILE A 382 -0.79 -4.84 -11.57
CA ILE A 382 -0.47 -4.08 -12.79
C ILE A 382 0.86 -4.57 -13.39
N ASN A 383 1.89 -4.79 -12.57
CA ASN A 383 3.18 -5.30 -13.01
C ASN A 383 3.06 -6.72 -13.57
N ALA A 384 2.29 -7.60 -12.92
CA ALA A 384 2.04 -8.96 -13.41
C ALA A 384 1.23 -8.96 -14.72
N GLU A 385 0.24 -8.07 -14.86
CA GLU A 385 -0.52 -7.87 -16.10
C GLU A 385 0.37 -7.31 -17.22
N ALA A 386 1.25 -6.36 -16.92
CA ALA A 386 2.22 -5.81 -17.86
C ALA A 386 3.23 -6.88 -18.32
N ALA A 387 3.75 -7.70 -17.40
CA ALA A 387 4.65 -8.81 -17.72
C ALA A 387 3.96 -9.82 -18.65
N ARG A 388 2.70 -10.18 -18.37
CA ARG A 388 1.89 -11.04 -19.26
C ARG A 388 1.65 -10.40 -20.62
N ALA A 389 1.46 -9.08 -20.69
CA ALA A 389 1.29 -8.38 -21.96
C ALA A 389 2.58 -8.34 -22.79
N ILE A 390 3.75 -8.21 -22.17
CA ILE A 390 5.06 -8.22 -22.84
C ILE A 390 5.39 -9.62 -23.40
N VAL A 391 5.06 -10.67 -22.64
CA VAL A 391 5.21 -12.07 -23.06
C VAL A 391 4.14 -12.47 -24.10
N GLY A 392 2.97 -11.82 -24.11
CA GLY A 392 1.87 -12.22 -24.98
C GLY A 392 1.23 -13.56 -24.57
N THR A 393 0.10 -13.88 -25.19
CA THR A 393 -0.71 -15.07 -24.86
C THR A 393 -0.51 -16.25 -25.81
N ALA A 394 0.24 -16.07 -26.91
CA ALA A 394 0.51 -17.10 -27.91
C ALA A 394 1.96 -17.00 -28.44
N ALA A 395 2.52 -18.15 -28.85
CA ALA A 395 3.85 -18.22 -29.45
C ALA A 395 3.92 -17.31 -30.71
N GLY A 396 4.91 -16.41 -30.75
CA GLY A 396 5.10 -15.44 -31.85
C GLY A 396 4.51 -14.04 -31.60
N GLN A 397 3.88 -13.78 -30.45
CA GLN A 397 3.48 -12.43 -30.01
C GLN A 397 4.38 -11.84 -28.90
N GLU A 398 5.48 -12.52 -28.58
CA GLU A 398 6.45 -12.13 -27.57
C GLU A 398 7.25 -10.90 -28.03
N LEU A 399 7.14 -9.78 -27.30
CA LEU A 399 8.00 -8.61 -27.51
C LEU A 399 9.40 -8.85 -26.93
N ILE A 400 9.48 -9.63 -25.86
CA ILE A 400 10.69 -10.04 -25.15
C ILE A 400 10.53 -11.52 -24.78
N THR A 401 11.62 -12.29 -24.76
CA THR A 401 11.56 -13.72 -24.39
C THR A 401 11.01 -13.91 -22.98
N ARG A 402 10.31 -15.02 -22.78
CA ARG A 402 9.75 -15.41 -21.47
C ARG A 402 10.81 -15.45 -20.38
N GLU A 403 12.03 -15.89 -20.68
CA GLU A 403 13.09 -15.99 -19.68
C GLU A 403 13.54 -14.60 -19.21
N ALA A 404 13.76 -13.66 -20.13
CA ALA A 404 14.20 -12.32 -19.78
C ALA A 404 13.17 -11.57 -18.93
N VAL A 405 11.87 -11.74 -19.24
CA VAL A 405 10.78 -11.17 -18.42
C VAL A 405 10.67 -11.86 -17.07
N SER A 406 10.82 -13.19 -17.01
CA SER A 406 10.80 -13.96 -15.76
C SER A 406 11.89 -13.50 -14.80
N LYS A 407 13.14 -13.41 -15.28
CA LYS A 407 14.28 -12.96 -14.48
C LYS A 407 14.11 -11.53 -13.98
N ALA A 408 13.69 -10.61 -14.86
CA ALA A 408 13.43 -9.22 -14.48
C ALA A 408 12.28 -9.10 -13.48
N LEU A 409 11.22 -9.91 -13.62
CA LEU A 409 10.08 -9.91 -12.72
C LEU A 409 10.45 -10.49 -11.34
N ILE A 410 11.25 -11.54 -11.29
CA ILE A 410 11.77 -12.11 -10.04
C ILE A 410 12.58 -11.05 -9.28
N SER A 411 13.57 -10.43 -9.93
CA SER A 411 14.37 -9.37 -9.30
C SER A 411 13.50 -8.21 -8.84
N ARG A 412 12.46 -7.85 -9.60
CA ARG A 412 11.53 -6.79 -9.21
C ARG A 412 10.67 -7.17 -8.01
N ILE A 413 10.18 -8.41 -7.93
CA ILE A 413 9.36 -8.88 -6.81
C ILE A 413 10.19 -9.00 -5.53
N GLU A 414 11.45 -9.40 -5.65
CA GLU A 414 12.43 -9.41 -4.56
C GLU A 414 12.70 -8.00 -4.05
N GLU A 415 12.96 -7.05 -4.95
CA GLU A 415 13.17 -5.64 -4.62
C GLU A 415 11.93 -5.01 -3.97
N ASP A 416 10.73 -5.28 -4.49
CA ASP A 416 9.47 -4.76 -3.96
C ASP A 416 9.02 -5.46 -2.65
N GLY A 417 9.69 -6.54 -2.24
CA GLY A 417 9.38 -7.30 -1.02
C GLY A 417 7.95 -7.86 -0.98
N ASN A 418 7.32 -8.07 -2.13
CA ASN A 418 5.91 -8.47 -2.23
C ASN A 418 5.68 -9.97 -1.92
N LEU A 419 6.70 -10.80 -2.15
CA LEU A 419 6.67 -12.24 -1.85
C LEU A 419 7.91 -12.62 -1.03
N PRO A 420 7.86 -12.44 0.31
CA PRO A 420 8.97 -12.86 1.18
C PRO A 420 9.19 -14.38 1.04
N GLY A 421 10.44 -14.77 0.78
CA GLY A 421 10.81 -16.17 0.52
C GLY A 421 10.89 -16.55 -0.96
N LEU A 422 10.55 -15.65 -1.89
CA LEU A 422 10.72 -15.92 -3.33
C LEU A 422 12.19 -16.15 -3.68
N ALA A 423 13.12 -15.34 -3.15
CA ALA A 423 14.56 -15.52 -3.38
C ALA A 423 15.05 -16.92 -2.95
N ALA A 424 14.65 -17.35 -1.74
CA ALA A 424 14.99 -18.68 -1.24
C ALA A 424 14.35 -19.80 -2.07
N ALA A 425 13.11 -19.60 -2.55
CA ALA A 425 12.46 -20.56 -3.44
C ALA A 425 13.11 -20.60 -4.83
N VAL A 426 13.55 -19.46 -5.37
CA VAL A 426 14.27 -19.41 -6.65
C VAL A 426 15.65 -20.06 -6.52
N GLU A 427 16.31 -19.93 -5.37
CA GLU A 427 17.58 -20.64 -5.07
C GLU A 427 17.38 -22.15 -4.86
N GLU A 428 16.28 -22.56 -4.22
CA GLU A 428 15.94 -23.98 -3.97
C GLU A 428 15.49 -24.71 -5.24
N TYR A 429 14.69 -24.06 -6.08
CA TYR A 429 14.07 -24.68 -7.25
C TYR A 429 14.77 -24.32 -8.57
N GLY A 430 15.64 -23.31 -8.61
CA GLY A 430 16.36 -22.86 -9.81
C GLY A 430 15.49 -22.00 -10.75
N LEU A 431 16.15 -21.31 -11.68
CA LEU A 431 15.48 -20.56 -12.75
C LEU A 431 14.87 -21.53 -13.78
N ILE A 432 13.88 -21.06 -14.56
CA ILE A 432 13.28 -21.86 -15.65
C ILE A 432 14.36 -22.39 -16.62
N GLU A 433 15.46 -21.63 -16.80
CA GLU A 433 16.65 -21.98 -17.57
C GLU A 433 17.45 -23.17 -16.99
N GLU A 434 17.49 -23.31 -15.67
CA GLU A 434 18.22 -24.38 -14.96
C GLU A 434 17.38 -25.66 -14.80
N GLN A 435 16.08 -25.53 -15.06
CA GLN A 435 15.13 -26.64 -15.16
C GLN A 435 15.00 -27.15 -16.60
N GLU A 436 15.74 -26.58 -17.56
CA GLU A 436 15.89 -27.19 -18.89
C GLU A 436 16.80 -28.43 -18.78
N PRO A 437 16.32 -29.62 -19.17
CA PRO A 437 17.10 -30.85 -19.03
C PRO A 437 18.38 -30.80 -19.88
N SER A 438 19.51 -31.22 -19.30
CA SER A 438 20.80 -31.33 -19.99
C SER A 438 20.76 -32.29 -21.20
N GLU A 439 21.66 -32.19 -22.18
CA GLU A 439 21.70 -33.13 -23.33
C GLU A 439 21.78 -34.61 -22.89
N GLU A 440 22.39 -34.89 -21.74
CA GLU A 440 22.41 -36.24 -21.14
C GLU A 440 21.08 -36.64 -20.50
N GLU A 441 20.34 -35.70 -19.91
CA GLU A 441 18.96 -35.91 -19.43
C GLU A 441 17.95 -35.99 -20.59
N ILE A 442 18.17 -35.25 -21.68
CA ILE A 442 17.43 -35.37 -22.93
C ILE A 442 17.73 -36.73 -23.59
N ALA A 443 18.96 -37.23 -23.55
CA ALA A 443 19.32 -38.56 -24.05
C ALA A 443 18.77 -39.70 -23.16
N ALA A 444 18.76 -39.53 -21.84
CA ALA A 444 18.12 -40.45 -20.90
C ALA A 444 16.58 -40.43 -21.02
N ALA A 445 16.00 -39.25 -21.24
CA ALA A 445 14.58 -39.08 -21.55
C ALA A 445 14.23 -39.67 -22.93
N ALA A 446 15.08 -39.53 -23.95
CA ALA A 446 14.90 -40.14 -25.28
C ALA A 446 14.92 -41.69 -25.22
N ALA A 447 15.78 -42.26 -24.37
CA ALA A 447 15.80 -43.70 -24.10
C ALA A 447 14.53 -44.17 -23.36
N GLN A 448 14.00 -43.35 -22.44
CA GLN A 448 12.68 -43.58 -21.84
C GLN A 448 11.52 -43.29 -22.82
N GLU A 449 11.67 -42.40 -23.80
CA GLU A 449 10.68 -42.05 -24.83
C GLU A 449 10.45 -43.16 -25.85
N THR A 450 11.41 -44.05 -26.09
CA THR A 450 11.14 -45.29 -26.84
C THR A 450 10.16 -46.21 -26.11
N ASN A 451 10.10 -46.15 -24.77
CA ASN A 451 9.08 -46.82 -23.96
C ASN A 451 7.84 -45.94 -23.70
N ALA A 452 7.96 -44.61 -23.80
CA ALA A 452 6.87 -43.66 -23.64
C ALA A 452 6.10 -43.36 -24.93
N THR A 453 6.65 -43.59 -26.13
CA THR A 453 5.92 -43.49 -27.41
C THR A 453 4.85 -44.57 -27.54
N ARG A 454 5.02 -45.72 -26.86
CA ARG A 454 3.96 -46.74 -26.67
C ARG A 454 2.91 -46.32 -25.62
N ARG A 455 3.22 -45.35 -24.74
CA ARG A 455 2.28 -44.74 -23.75
C ARG A 455 1.65 -43.42 -24.21
N GLN A 456 2.27 -42.67 -25.12
CA GLN A 456 1.76 -41.39 -25.64
C GLN A 456 0.71 -41.57 -26.74
N GLN A 457 0.58 -42.76 -27.33
CA GLN A 457 -0.61 -43.14 -28.10
C GLN A 457 -1.87 -43.31 -27.23
N VAL A 458 -1.73 -43.31 -25.89
CA VAL A 458 -2.82 -43.45 -24.90
C VAL A 458 -3.18 -42.11 -24.22
N ALA A 459 -2.33 -41.06 -24.31
CA ALA A 459 -2.55 -39.78 -23.60
C ALA A 459 -3.19 -38.66 -24.44
N ALA A 460 -3.49 -38.90 -25.72
CA ALA A 460 -4.34 -38.02 -26.54
C ALA A 460 -5.85 -38.27 -26.34
N ASP A 461 -6.22 -39.11 -25.37
CA ASP A 461 -7.58 -39.63 -25.16
C ASP A 461 -8.35 -38.96 -23.99
N ALA A 462 -7.84 -37.85 -23.43
CA ALA A 462 -8.45 -37.13 -22.31
C ALA A 462 -9.24 -35.86 -22.71
N ALA A 463 -9.58 -35.70 -23.99
CA ALA A 463 -10.50 -34.65 -24.45
C ALA A 463 -11.96 -35.14 -24.31
N PRO A 464 -12.92 -34.31 -23.85
CA PRO A 464 -14.31 -34.72 -23.73
C PRO A 464 -14.89 -35.25 -25.05
N ARG A 465 -15.45 -36.46 -25.04
CA ARG A 465 -16.00 -37.15 -26.22
C ARG A 465 -17.36 -37.77 -25.91
N SER A 466 -18.18 -38.01 -26.94
CA SER A 466 -19.45 -38.72 -26.76
C SER A 466 -19.23 -40.09 -26.11
N LEU A 467 -20.19 -40.59 -25.33
CA LEU A 467 -20.00 -41.78 -24.50
C LEU A 467 -21.04 -42.84 -24.82
N TYR A 468 -20.55 -44.00 -25.27
CA TYR A 468 -21.31 -45.23 -25.38
C TYR A 468 -20.60 -46.32 -24.56
N VAL A 469 -21.29 -46.85 -23.54
CA VAL A 469 -20.75 -47.95 -22.72
C VAL A 469 -21.65 -49.16 -22.85
N SER A 470 -21.06 -50.30 -23.19
CA SER A 470 -21.76 -51.57 -23.32
C SER A 470 -20.97 -52.74 -22.74
N ARG A 471 -21.65 -53.86 -22.47
CA ARG A 471 -21.03 -55.12 -22.03
C ARG A 471 -21.47 -56.26 -22.93
N LYS A 472 -20.51 -56.99 -23.50
CA LYS A 472 -20.79 -58.15 -24.35
C LYS A 472 -21.34 -59.31 -23.52
N VAL A 473 -22.27 -60.08 -24.08
CA VAL A 473 -22.81 -61.29 -23.48
C VAL A 473 -21.90 -62.47 -23.84
N LEU A 474 -21.12 -62.96 -22.89
CA LEU A 474 -20.13 -64.02 -23.11
C LEU A 474 -20.78 -65.39 -23.40
N ASN A 475 -21.97 -65.63 -22.86
CA ASN A 475 -22.76 -66.84 -23.11
C ASN A 475 -23.89 -66.62 -24.13
N ALA A 476 -23.68 -65.75 -25.13
CA ALA A 476 -24.66 -65.41 -26.17
C ALA A 476 -25.26 -66.65 -26.88
N GLY A 477 -24.47 -67.72 -27.03
CA GLY A 477 -24.93 -68.99 -27.62
C GLY A 477 -26.14 -69.60 -26.90
N ASP A 478 -26.20 -69.51 -25.57
CA ASP A 478 -27.31 -70.05 -24.78
C ASP A 478 -28.60 -69.24 -25.00
N ILE A 479 -28.47 -67.92 -25.11
CA ILE A 479 -29.59 -67.00 -25.35
C ILE A 479 -30.10 -67.18 -26.78
N ILE A 480 -29.22 -67.31 -27.77
CA ILE A 480 -29.61 -67.55 -29.17
C ILE A 480 -30.29 -68.91 -29.30
N ALA A 481 -29.80 -69.95 -28.62
CA ALA A 481 -30.43 -71.27 -28.62
C ALA A 481 -31.84 -71.21 -28.01
N TRP A 482 -32.02 -70.49 -26.89
CA TRP A 482 -33.34 -70.23 -26.31
C TRP A 482 -34.26 -69.46 -27.28
N ALA A 483 -33.77 -68.38 -27.89
CA ALA A 483 -34.56 -67.57 -28.81
C ALA A 483 -35.04 -68.38 -30.02
N LYS A 484 -34.18 -69.21 -30.61
CA LYS A 484 -34.57 -70.15 -31.68
C LYS A 484 -35.61 -71.16 -31.20
N GLY A 485 -35.49 -71.65 -29.95
CA GLY A 485 -36.48 -72.53 -29.32
C GLY A 485 -37.85 -71.89 -29.08
N GLN A 486 -37.91 -70.57 -28.93
CA GLN A 486 -39.15 -69.79 -28.77
C GLN A 486 -39.78 -69.36 -30.11
N GLY A 487 -39.17 -69.72 -31.25
CA GLY A 487 -39.71 -69.47 -32.58
C GLY A 487 -39.13 -68.25 -33.31
N PHE A 488 -38.09 -67.58 -32.78
CA PHE A 488 -37.41 -66.50 -33.50
C PHE A 488 -36.56 -67.08 -34.65
N SER A 489 -36.95 -66.76 -35.90
CA SER A 489 -36.28 -67.26 -37.11
C SER A 489 -34.92 -66.59 -37.37
N THR A 490 -34.77 -65.33 -36.95
CA THR A 490 -33.52 -64.59 -37.04
C THR A 490 -33.21 -63.92 -35.70
N THR A 491 -31.96 -64.00 -35.28
CA THR A 491 -31.41 -63.32 -34.10
C THR A 491 -30.19 -62.52 -34.52
N LEU A 492 -29.78 -61.58 -33.68
CA LEU A 492 -28.45 -60.97 -33.82
C LEU A 492 -27.36 -62.05 -33.73
N PRO A 493 -26.22 -61.86 -34.42
CA PRO A 493 -25.04 -62.70 -34.26
C PRO A 493 -24.55 -62.73 -32.81
N ALA A 494 -23.95 -63.84 -32.38
CA ALA A 494 -23.48 -64.00 -31.00
C ALA A 494 -22.52 -62.90 -30.55
N ASP A 495 -21.65 -62.43 -31.47
CA ASP A 495 -20.67 -61.38 -31.19
C ASP A 495 -21.29 -59.98 -31.01
N ASP A 496 -22.53 -59.80 -31.45
CA ASP A 496 -23.28 -58.54 -31.38
C ASP A 496 -24.24 -58.49 -30.17
N LEU A 497 -24.45 -59.61 -29.46
CA LEU A 497 -25.28 -59.60 -28.24
C LEU A 497 -24.54 -58.89 -27.11
N HIS A 498 -25.08 -57.75 -26.70
CA HIS A 498 -24.54 -56.92 -25.62
C HIS A 498 -25.67 -56.25 -24.82
N VAL A 499 -25.32 -55.75 -23.65
CA VAL A 499 -26.17 -54.88 -22.83
C VAL A 499 -25.61 -53.48 -22.89
N THR A 500 -26.44 -52.49 -23.22
CA THR A 500 -26.04 -51.09 -23.16
C THR A 500 -26.16 -50.56 -21.72
N VAL A 501 -25.09 -49.99 -21.19
CA VAL A 501 -25.05 -49.35 -19.86
C VAL A 501 -25.45 -47.88 -19.99
N ILE A 502 -24.86 -47.13 -20.93
CA ILE A 502 -25.27 -45.75 -21.23
C ILE A 502 -24.99 -45.40 -22.69
N TYR A 503 -25.82 -44.51 -23.26
CA TYR A 503 -25.63 -43.90 -24.57
C TYR A 503 -25.88 -42.40 -24.42
N SER A 504 -24.84 -41.59 -24.61
CA SER A 504 -24.87 -40.13 -24.46
C SER A 504 -24.08 -39.46 -25.57
N ARG A 505 -24.76 -38.59 -26.33
CA ARG A 505 -24.11 -37.75 -27.35
C ARG A 505 -23.34 -36.57 -26.74
N THR A 506 -23.65 -36.22 -25.50
CA THR A 506 -23.01 -35.12 -24.78
C THR A 506 -21.56 -35.51 -24.45
N PRO A 507 -20.56 -34.70 -24.86
CA PRO A 507 -19.16 -34.99 -24.58
C PRO A 507 -18.85 -35.03 -23.09
N VAL A 508 -18.29 -36.14 -22.63
CA VAL A 508 -17.86 -36.34 -21.23
C VAL A 508 -16.42 -36.83 -21.18
N ASP A 509 -15.77 -36.55 -20.06
CA ASP A 509 -14.41 -37.00 -19.78
C ASP A 509 -14.44 -38.46 -19.30
N TRP A 510 -13.98 -39.38 -20.15
CA TRP A 510 -14.01 -40.81 -19.86
C TRP A 510 -13.12 -41.19 -18.67
N MET A 511 -12.07 -40.42 -18.40
CA MET A 511 -11.20 -40.66 -17.24
C MET A 511 -11.90 -40.34 -15.92
N LYS A 512 -12.84 -39.37 -15.93
CA LYS A 512 -13.71 -39.08 -14.78
C LYS A 512 -14.86 -40.07 -14.62
N ALA A 513 -15.24 -40.77 -15.69
CA ALA A 513 -16.30 -41.78 -15.65
C ALA A 513 -15.92 -43.02 -14.82
N GLY A 514 -14.62 -43.22 -14.58
CA GLY A 514 -14.11 -44.31 -13.75
C GLY A 514 -14.39 -45.69 -14.34
N GLN A 515 -13.99 -46.72 -13.61
CA GLN A 515 -14.24 -48.12 -13.98
C GLN A 515 -15.33 -48.71 -13.10
N ASP A 516 -15.96 -49.78 -13.55
CA ASP A 516 -16.91 -50.50 -12.72
C ASP A 516 -16.21 -51.27 -11.60
N TYR A 517 -16.67 -51.08 -10.36
CA TYR A 517 -16.01 -51.60 -9.16
C TYR A 517 -16.59 -52.94 -8.66
N TRP A 518 -17.58 -53.53 -9.35
CA TRP A 518 -18.32 -54.67 -8.81
C TRP A 518 -17.52 -55.99 -8.78
N ASN A 519 -16.54 -56.19 -9.67
CA ASN A 519 -15.67 -57.38 -9.68
C ASN A 519 -14.26 -57.03 -10.19
N GLU A 520 -13.24 -57.66 -9.61
CA GLU A 520 -11.82 -57.41 -9.95
C GLU A 520 -11.48 -57.73 -11.42
N ASP A 521 -12.14 -58.73 -12.00
CA ASP A 521 -11.93 -59.15 -13.40
C ASP A 521 -12.82 -58.38 -14.41
N GLY A 522 -13.61 -57.40 -13.95
CA GLY A 522 -14.49 -56.57 -14.77
C GLY A 522 -15.74 -57.27 -15.32
N THR A 523 -15.89 -58.57 -15.14
CA THR A 523 -17.07 -59.34 -15.58
C THR A 523 -18.26 -59.14 -14.64
N LEU A 524 -19.49 -59.38 -15.11
CA LEU A 524 -20.70 -59.30 -14.31
C LEU A 524 -21.63 -60.48 -14.60
N LEU A 525 -21.90 -61.30 -13.57
CA LEU A 525 -22.83 -62.42 -13.64
C LEU A 525 -24.22 -61.99 -13.19
N ILE A 526 -25.22 -62.11 -14.07
CA ILE A 526 -26.63 -62.06 -13.68
C ILE A 526 -27.09 -63.48 -13.34
N PRO A 527 -27.51 -63.74 -12.08
CA PRO A 527 -27.87 -65.09 -11.66
C PRO A 527 -29.07 -65.62 -12.45
N PRO A 528 -29.21 -66.95 -12.60
CA PRO A 528 -30.37 -67.55 -13.26
C PRO A 528 -31.67 -67.16 -12.54
N GLY A 529 -32.72 -66.92 -13.32
CA GLY A 529 -34.03 -66.45 -12.82
C GLY A 529 -34.11 -64.93 -12.62
N GLY A 530 -34.96 -64.50 -11.68
CA GLY A 530 -35.25 -63.09 -11.43
C GLY A 530 -36.29 -62.47 -12.38
N PRO A 531 -36.65 -61.19 -12.19
CA PRO A 531 -37.58 -60.47 -13.04
C PRO A 531 -36.99 -60.27 -14.44
N ARG A 532 -37.63 -60.89 -15.44
CA ARG A 532 -37.23 -60.81 -16.85
C ARG A 532 -38.48 -60.78 -17.73
N VAL A 533 -38.48 -59.95 -18.76
CA VAL A 533 -39.61 -59.75 -19.67
C VAL A 533 -39.08 -59.62 -21.09
N VAL A 534 -39.81 -60.14 -22.07
CA VAL A 534 -39.51 -59.89 -23.48
C VAL A 534 -40.44 -58.79 -23.96
N SER A 535 -39.87 -57.70 -24.48
CA SER A 535 -40.61 -56.51 -24.88
C SER A 535 -40.24 -56.09 -26.30
N ARG A 536 -41.12 -55.30 -26.93
CA ARG A 536 -40.80 -54.56 -28.17
C ARG A 536 -40.44 -53.14 -27.84
N PHE A 537 -39.27 -52.70 -28.28
CA PHE A 537 -38.82 -51.32 -28.20
C PHE A 537 -39.07 -50.58 -29.52
N ASP A 538 -39.08 -49.25 -29.46
CA ASP A 538 -39.25 -48.38 -30.62
C ASP A 538 -38.19 -48.68 -31.70
N GLY A 539 -38.62 -48.84 -32.95
CA GLY A 539 -37.75 -49.24 -34.06
C GLY A 539 -37.74 -50.73 -34.39
N GLY A 540 -38.66 -51.52 -33.81
CA GLY A 540 -38.89 -52.93 -34.19
C GLY A 540 -37.97 -53.94 -33.50
N ALA A 541 -37.20 -53.49 -32.50
CA ALA A 541 -36.31 -54.34 -31.72
C ALA A 541 -37.12 -55.18 -30.72
N VAL A 542 -36.88 -56.49 -30.70
CA VAL A 542 -37.32 -57.38 -29.62
C VAL A 542 -36.17 -57.56 -28.65
N VAL A 543 -36.41 -57.21 -27.40
CA VAL A 543 -35.40 -57.17 -26.36
C VAL A 543 -35.79 -58.06 -25.19
N LEU A 544 -34.80 -58.66 -24.54
CA LEU A 544 -34.94 -59.33 -23.26
C LEU A 544 -34.53 -58.35 -22.16
N GLU A 545 -35.51 -57.81 -21.45
CA GLU A 545 -35.31 -56.96 -20.28
C GLU A 545 -35.09 -57.80 -19.03
N PHE A 546 -34.23 -57.34 -18.13
CA PHE A 546 -33.99 -57.99 -16.85
C PHE A 546 -33.58 -56.98 -15.76
N SER A 547 -33.86 -57.33 -14.51
CA SER A 547 -33.46 -56.49 -13.39
C SER A 547 -31.99 -56.74 -13.00
N SER A 548 -31.22 -55.65 -12.85
CA SER A 548 -29.87 -55.69 -12.30
C SER A 548 -29.55 -54.41 -11.52
N ALA A 549 -29.27 -54.56 -10.23
CA ALA A 549 -28.90 -53.43 -9.37
C ALA A 549 -27.55 -52.84 -9.78
N SER A 550 -26.55 -53.68 -10.10
CA SER A 550 -25.21 -53.21 -10.48
C SER A 550 -25.23 -52.36 -11.75
N LEU A 551 -25.93 -52.80 -12.79
CA LEU A 551 -26.08 -52.04 -14.04
C LEU A 551 -26.84 -50.73 -13.82
N SER A 552 -27.88 -50.75 -12.99
CA SER A 552 -28.67 -49.55 -12.68
C SER A 552 -27.86 -48.51 -11.91
N TRP A 553 -27.04 -48.94 -10.95
CA TRP A 553 -26.13 -48.06 -10.22
C TRP A 553 -25.04 -47.49 -11.13
N ARG A 554 -24.45 -48.35 -11.97
CA ARG A 554 -23.42 -47.92 -12.92
C ARG A 554 -23.94 -46.90 -13.94
N HIS A 555 -25.17 -47.10 -14.44
CA HIS A 555 -25.85 -46.11 -15.28
C HIS A 555 -25.98 -44.74 -14.59
N GLN A 556 -26.40 -44.72 -13.32
CA GLN A 556 -26.53 -43.47 -12.55
C GLN A 556 -25.19 -42.80 -12.27
N GLU A 557 -24.15 -43.58 -12.01
CA GLU A 557 -22.78 -43.08 -11.83
C GLU A 557 -22.29 -42.39 -13.11
N LEU A 558 -22.46 -43.03 -14.26
CA LEU A 558 -22.09 -42.46 -15.55
C LEU A 558 -22.90 -41.18 -15.85
N LYS A 559 -24.19 -41.11 -15.51
CA LYS A 559 -24.98 -39.87 -15.63
C LYS A 559 -24.43 -38.72 -14.79
N ARG A 560 -23.90 -38.99 -13.59
CA ARG A 560 -23.31 -37.94 -12.71
C ARG A 560 -22.06 -37.30 -13.29
N THR A 561 -21.43 -37.92 -14.28
CA THR A 561 -20.26 -37.36 -14.99
C THR A 561 -20.64 -36.29 -16.01
N GLY A 562 -21.95 -36.08 -16.23
CA GLY A 562 -22.49 -35.14 -17.22
C GLY A 562 -23.10 -35.82 -18.45
N ALA A 563 -23.18 -37.15 -18.48
CA ALA A 563 -23.78 -37.89 -19.59
C ALA A 563 -25.31 -37.73 -19.59
N GLU A 564 -25.88 -37.39 -20.74
CA GLU A 564 -27.32 -37.19 -20.92
C GLU A 564 -27.93 -38.35 -21.72
N THR A 565 -29.03 -38.91 -21.21
CA THR A 565 -29.70 -40.09 -21.80
C THR A 565 -31.03 -39.70 -22.43
N SER A 566 -31.31 -40.18 -23.63
CA SER A 566 -32.55 -39.85 -24.34
C SER A 566 -33.80 -40.55 -23.78
N TYR A 567 -33.65 -41.56 -22.92
CA TYR A 567 -34.75 -42.28 -22.27
C TYR A 567 -34.83 -41.92 -20.77
N PRO A 568 -36.04 -41.66 -20.23
CA PRO A 568 -36.21 -41.23 -18.84
C PRO A 568 -35.88 -42.32 -17.81
N GLU A 569 -36.24 -43.58 -18.10
CA GLU A 569 -36.03 -44.72 -17.22
C GLU A 569 -35.05 -45.72 -17.85
N TYR A 570 -34.13 -46.24 -17.04
CA TYR A 570 -33.14 -47.23 -17.48
C TYR A 570 -33.58 -48.64 -17.10
N ALA A 571 -33.83 -49.46 -18.12
CA ALA A 571 -34.07 -50.89 -17.97
C ALA A 571 -32.94 -51.65 -18.70
N PRO A 572 -32.12 -52.44 -17.99
CA PRO A 572 -31.11 -53.28 -18.62
C PRO A 572 -31.76 -54.30 -19.56
N HIS A 573 -31.30 -54.34 -20.82
CA HIS A 573 -31.87 -55.20 -21.84
C HIS A 573 -30.82 -55.71 -22.82
N ILE A 574 -31.10 -56.88 -23.42
CA ILE A 574 -30.35 -57.46 -24.53
C ILE A 574 -31.24 -57.48 -25.76
N THR A 575 -30.79 -56.90 -26.86
CA THR A 575 -31.53 -56.99 -28.12
C THR A 575 -31.34 -58.38 -28.74
N ILE A 576 -32.45 -59.06 -29.02
CA ILE A 576 -32.44 -60.40 -29.61
C ILE A 576 -32.55 -60.33 -31.12
N THR A 577 -33.47 -59.51 -31.65
CA THR A 577 -33.69 -59.37 -33.10
C THR A 577 -34.41 -58.06 -33.44
N TYR A 578 -34.14 -57.52 -34.63
CA TYR A 578 -34.93 -56.43 -35.24
C TYR A 578 -35.96 -56.96 -36.26
N ARG A 579 -35.94 -58.28 -36.53
CA ARG A 579 -36.81 -58.95 -37.51
C ARG A 579 -37.53 -60.11 -36.83
N SER A 580 -38.47 -59.76 -35.95
CA SER A 580 -39.21 -60.75 -35.15
C SER A 580 -40.17 -61.61 -35.96
N GLY A 581 -40.48 -61.26 -37.21
CA GLY A 581 -41.52 -61.93 -38.01
C GLY A 581 -42.88 -61.91 -37.30
N GLU A 582 -43.65 -62.98 -37.46
CA GLU A 582 -44.99 -63.19 -36.88
C GLU A 582 -44.98 -63.76 -35.45
N VAL A 583 -43.84 -63.74 -34.75
CA VAL A 583 -43.73 -64.26 -33.37
C VAL A 583 -44.55 -63.41 -32.41
N ASP A 584 -45.49 -64.05 -31.71
CA ASP A 584 -46.34 -63.46 -30.67
C ASP A 584 -45.57 -63.37 -29.35
N ILE A 585 -45.13 -62.16 -29.00
CA ILE A 585 -44.20 -61.92 -27.89
C ILE A 585 -44.84 -62.13 -26.53
N ASP A 586 -46.15 -61.93 -26.41
CA ASP A 586 -46.88 -62.12 -25.15
C ASP A 586 -46.90 -63.60 -24.72
N LYS A 587 -46.56 -64.53 -25.63
CA LYS A 587 -46.47 -65.97 -25.38
C LYS A 587 -45.03 -66.49 -25.26
N VAL A 588 -44.03 -65.63 -25.44
CA VAL A 588 -42.62 -66.03 -25.31
C VAL A 588 -42.24 -66.12 -23.85
N GLU A 589 -41.76 -67.29 -23.41
CA GLU A 589 -41.26 -67.46 -22.05
C GLU A 589 -39.86 -66.82 -21.92
N PRO A 590 -39.66 -65.81 -21.04
CA PRO A 590 -38.38 -65.14 -20.91
C PRO A 590 -37.26 -66.09 -20.50
N TYR A 591 -36.07 -65.92 -21.08
CA TYR A 591 -34.88 -66.72 -20.76
C TYR A 591 -34.63 -66.76 -19.26
N ARG A 592 -34.46 -67.95 -18.66
CA ARG A 592 -34.25 -68.13 -17.20
C ARG A 592 -32.81 -68.50 -16.82
N GLY A 593 -31.92 -68.75 -17.79
CA GLY A 593 -30.52 -69.13 -17.52
C GLY A 593 -29.68 -67.97 -16.97
N LYS A 594 -28.41 -68.23 -16.63
CA LYS A 594 -27.49 -67.15 -16.23
C LYS A 594 -27.13 -66.26 -17.42
N ILE A 595 -26.80 -65.00 -17.18
CA ILE A 595 -26.27 -64.09 -18.22
C ILE A 595 -24.88 -63.66 -17.77
N ASP A 596 -23.86 -64.09 -18.51
CA ASP A 596 -22.46 -63.79 -18.23
C ASP A 596 -22.09 -62.56 -19.06
N LEU A 597 -21.92 -61.40 -18.41
CA LEU A 597 -21.50 -60.17 -19.07
C LEU A 597 -19.99 -59.98 -18.93
N GLY A 598 -19.35 -59.62 -20.03
CA GLY A 598 -17.94 -59.29 -20.05
C GLY A 598 -17.61 -57.92 -19.44
N PRO A 599 -16.34 -57.52 -19.54
CA PRO A 599 -15.88 -56.18 -19.18
C PRO A 599 -16.62 -55.07 -19.93
N GLU A 600 -16.63 -53.87 -19.35
CA GLU A 600 -17.16 -52.68 -20.03
C GLU A 600 -16.30 -52.30 -21.22
N VAL A 601 -16.99 -51.95 -22.31
CA VAL A 601 -16.37 -51.39 -23.51
C VAL A 601 -16.85 -49.94 -23.62
N PHE A 602 -15.90 -49.02 -23.64
CA PHE A 602 -16.13 -47.59 -23.84
C PHE A 602 -15.85 -47.25 -25.30
N GLU A 603 -16.84 -46.68 -25.98
CA GLU A 603 -16.74 -46.29 -27.38
C GLU A 603 -17.38 -44.90 -27.58
N GLU A 604 -16.99 -44.22 -28.64
CA GLU A 604 -17.70 -43.02 -29.09
C GLU A 604 -19.03 -43.41 -29.74
N VAL A 605 -20.02 -42.54 -29.59
CA VAL A 605 -21.35 -42.76 -30.16
C VAL A 605 -21.26 -42.81 -31.69
N ASN A 606 -21.59 -43.96 -32.26
CA ASN A 606 -21.75 -44.11 -33.70
C ASN A 606 -23.22 -43.92 -34.09
N ASP A 607 -23.55 -42.79 -34.75
CA ASP A 607 -24.93 -42.49 -35.17
C ASP A 607 -25.42 -43.33 -36.36
N ASP A 608 -24.53 -44.02 -37.08
CA ASP A 608 -24.86 -44.89 -38.23
C ASP A 608 -24.87 -46.39 -37.85
N TRP A 609 -25.09 -46.72 -36.58
CA TRP A 609 -25.10 -48.11 -36.12
C TRP A 609 -26.20 -48.96 -36.79
N LYS A 610 -27.33 -48.36 -37.17
CA LYS A 610 -28.46 -49.08 -37.79
C LYS A 610 -28.09 -49.70 -39.15
N SER A 611 -27.17 -49.11 -39.91
CA SER A 611 -26.72 -49.67 -41.19
C SER A 611 -25.88 -50.95 -41.04
N ARG A 612 -25.39 -51.24 -39.83
CA ARG A 612 -24.61 -52.45 -39.52
C ARG A 612 -25.44 -53.62 -38.99
N VAL A 613 -26.66 -53.35 -38.53
CA VAL A 613 -27.48 -54.31 -37.76
C VAL A 613 -28.79 -54.69 -38.47
N VAL A 614 -29.22 -53.92 -39.48
CA VAL A 614 -30.42 -54.19 -40.30
C VAL A 614 -30.12 -55.09 -41.48
#